data_AF-A0A1R1SHQ9-F1
#
_entry.id   AF-A0A1R1SHQ9-F1
#
_cell.length_a   1.000
_cell.length_b   1.000
_cell.length_c   1.000
_cell.angle_alpha   90.00
_cell.angle_beta   90.00
_cell.angle_gamma   90.00
#
_symmetry.space_group_name_H-M   'P 1'
#
loop_
_entity.id
_entity.type
_entity.pdbx_description
1 polymer ?
#
loop_
_entity_poly.entity_id
_entity_poly.type
_entity_poly.pdbx_seq_one_letter_code
_entity_poly.pdbx_strand_id
1 'polypeptide(L)' 'MEQQQETADLPGGSPTLIDVEQAEAAIVEHYPRLVRLAYLVLPPGMGRTRRVLAAHGLAQRALPRGRA' A
#
# COMPACT_ATOMS: atom_id res chain seq x y z
N MET A 1 30.47 41.07 0.52
CA MET A 1 30.23 40.01 -0.49
C MET A 1 30.41 38.67 0.23
N GLU A 2 29.51 38.36 1.16
CA GLU A 2 29.40 37.02 1.71
C GLU A 2 28.49 36.24 0.78
N GLN A 3 29.14 35.54 -0.15
CA GLN A 3 28.55 34.55 -1.03
C GLN A 3 27.82 33.55 -0.12
N GLN A 4 26.48 33.57 -0.16
CA GLN A 4 25.74 32.60 -0.95
C GLN A 4 26.29 31.18 -0.77
N GLN A 5 25.84 30.51 0.29
CA GLN A 5 25.77 29.05 0.33
C GLN A 5 24.64 28.64 1.27
N GLU A 6 23.44 29.13 0.97
CA GLU A 6 22.20 28.42 1.26
C GLU A 6 22.06 27.35 0.18
N THR A 7 22.88 26.30 0.30
CA THR A 7 22.79 25.13 -0.57
C THR A 7 21.54 24.37 -0.17
N ALA A 8 20.47 24.67 -0.91
CA ALA A 8 19.37 23.81 -1.28
C ALA A 8 19.22 22.56 -0.41
N ASP A 9 18.20 22.60 0.44
CA ASP A 9 17.40 21.45 0.83
C ASP A 9 17.31 20.46 -0.34
N LEU A 10 18.13 19.41 -0.29
CA LEU A 10 18.06 18.31 -1.23
C LEU A 10 16.83 17.51 -0.80
N PRO A 11 15.77 17.36 -1.62
CA PRO A 11 14.78 16.30 -1.43
C PRO A 11 15.43 14.97 -1.84
N GLY A 12 16.55 14.64 -1.20
CA GLY A 12 17.23 13.35 -1.26
C GLY A 12 16.57 12.42 -0.26
N GLY A 13 15.29 12.10 -0.49
CA GLY A 13 14.65 10.97 0.15
C GLY A 13 15.53 9.75 -0.11
N SER A 14 16.15 9.24 0.95
CA SER A 14 16.96 8.03 0.87
C SER A 14 16.09 6.93 0.24
N PRO A 15 16.51 6.27 -0.85
CA PRO A 15 15.68 5.30 -1.58
C PRO A 15 15.39 4.00 -0.79
N THR A 16 15.61 4.01 0.52
CA THR A 16 15.59 2.83 1.39
C THR A 16 14.61 2.93 2.53
N LEU A 17 14.01 4.10 2.80
CA LEU A 17 13.00 4.27 3.85
C LEU A 17 11.74 4.87 3.20
N ILE A 18 10.89 4.00 2.67
CA ILE A 18 9.53 4.41 2.31
C ILE A 18 8.88 4.87 3.62
N ASP A 19 8.43 6.12 3.66
CA ASP A 19 7.65 6.64 4.78
C ASP A 19 6.43 5.72 4.99
N VAL A 20 6.23 5.26 6.23
CA VAL A 20 5.16 4.34 6.59
C VAL A 20 3.81 4.93 6.20
N GLU A 21 3.61 6.24 6.41
CA GLU A 21 2.36 6.92 6.05
C GLU A 21 2.17 6.95 4.53
N GLN A 22 3.23 7.24 3.77
CA GLN A 22 3.21 7.21 2.31
C GLN A 22 2.97 5.80 1.76
N ALA A 23 3.56 4.79 2.39
CA ALA A 23 3.36 3.37 2.06
C ALA A 23 1.92 2.95 2.32
N GLU A 24 1.36 3.33 3.48
CA GLU A 24 -0.02 3.03 3.84
C GLU A 24 -1.00 3.71 2.87
N ALA A 25 -0.79 4.98 2.55
CA ALA A 25 -1.59 5.71 1.57
C ALA A 25 -1.56 5.04 0.20
N ALA A 26 -0.38 4.63 -0.27
CA ALA A 26 -0.23 3.90 -1.53
C ALA A 26 -1.00 2.56 -1.48
N ILE A 27 -0.94 1.81 -0.39
CA ILE A 27 -1.67 0.54 -0.29
C ILE A 27 -3.20 0.76 -0.29
N VAL A 28 -3.70 1.81 0.38
CA VAL A 28 -5.13 2.16 0.40
C VAL A 28 -5.62 2.58 -0.98
N GLU A 29 -4.88 3.43 -1.69
CA GLU A 29 -5.18 3.83 -3.06
C GLU A 29 -5.25 2.61 -4.00
N HIS A 30 -4.39 1.62 -3.77
CA HIS A 30 -4.28 0.42 -4.59
C HIS A 30 -5.13 -0.76 -4.06
N TYR A 31 -6.03 -0.50 -3.10
CA TYR A 31 -6.89 -1.53 -2.49
C TYR A 31 -7.75 -2.30 -3.51
N PRO A 32 -8.41 -1.68 -4.52
CA PRO A 32 -9.18 -2.42 -5.51
C PRO A 32 -8.33 -3.43 -6.29
N ARG A 33 -7.07 -3.08 -6.58
CA ARG A 33 -6.13 -3.95 -7.29
C ARG A 33 -5.73 -5.14 -6.42
N LEU A 34 -5.51 -4.94 -5.12
CA LEU A 34 -5.21 -6.02 -4.18
C LEU A 34 -6.38 -7.00 -4.03
N VAL A 35 -7.60 -6.48 -3.91
CA VAL A 35 -8.81 -7.33 -3.87
C VAL A 35 -8.97 -8.12 -5.17
N ARG A 36 -8.65 -7.52 -6.33
CA ARG A 36 -8.71 -8.22 -7.61
C ARG A 36 -7.72 -9.39 -7.67
N LEU A 37 -6.48 -9.19 -7.22
CA LEU A 37 -5.48 -10.26 -7.14
C LEU A 37 -5.93 -11.37 -6.20
N ALA A 38 -6.43 -11.01 -5.02
CA ALA A 38 -6.97 -11.97 -4.05
C ALA A 38 -8.17 -12.76 -4.61
N TYR A 39 -9.04 -12.13 -5.40
CA TYR A 39 -10.17 -12.82 -6.03
C TYR A 39 -9.73 -13.87 -7.07
N LEU A 40 -8.66 -13.58 -7.82
CA LEU A 40 -8.15 -14.45 -8.88
C LEU A 40 -7.52 -15.73 -8.35
N VAL A 41 -6.92 -15.71 -7.15
CA VAL A 41 -6.32 -16.90 -6.52
C VAL A 41 -7.34 -17.80 -5.82
N LEU A 42 -8.59 -17.35 -5.65
CA LEU A 42 -9.64 -18.14 -5.00
C LEU A 42 -10.24 -19.18 -5.97
N PRO A 43 -10.47 -20.42 -5.52
CA PRO A 43 -11.00 -21.49 -6.36
C PRO A 43 -12.40 -21.15 -6.90
N PRO A 44 -12.71 -21.50 -8.16
CA PRO A 44 -13.98 -21.16 -8.81
C PRO A 44 -15.20 -21.88 -8.21
N GLY A 45 -14.98 -22.94 -7.41
CA GLY A 45 -16.04 -23.67 -6.69
C GLY A 45 -16.67 -22.89 -5.54
N MET A 46 -16.11 -21.74 -5.14
CA MET A 46 -16.80 -20.82 -4.24
C MET A 46 -17.78 -19.95 -5.04
N GLY A 47 -19.03 -19.87 -4.57
CA GLY A 47 -20.00 -18.93 -5.11
C GLY A 47 -19.48 -17.48 -5.10
N ARG A 48 -19.93 -16.67 -6.09
CA ARG A 48 -19.42 -15.31 -6.35
C ARG A 48 -19.34 -14.44 -5.09
N THR A 49 -20.40 -14.41 -4.28
CA THR A 49 -20.47 -13.62 -3.04
C THR A 49 -19.42 -14.06 -2.02
N ARG A 50 -19.24 -15.38 -1.83
CA ARG A 50 -18.25 -15.92 -0.89
C ARG A 50 -16.83 -15.62 -1.35
N ARG A 51 -16.57 -15.62 -2.66
CA ARG A 51 -15.27 -15.23 -3.22
C ARG A 51 -14.95 -13.76 -3.00
N VAL A 52 -15.93 -12.87 -3.16
CA VAL A 52 -15.73 -11.43 -2.92
C VAL A 52 -15.35 -11.18 -1.46
N LEU A 53 -16.11 -11.73 -0.51
CA LEU A 53 -15.83 -11.56 0.92
C LEU A 53 -14.46 -12.15 1.32
N ALA A 54 -14.11 -13.33 0.79
CA ALA A 54 -12.80 -13.93 1.03
C ALA A 54 -11.64 -13.09 0.44
N ALA A 55 -11.84 -12.50 -0.74
CA ALA A 55 -10.86 -11.62 -1.37
C ALA A 55 -10.63 -10.34 -0.55
N HIS A 56 -11.69 -9.72 -0.05
CA HIS A 56 -11.57 -8.56 0.85
C HIS A 56 -10.86 -8.94 2.15
N GLY A 57 -11.18 -10.08 2.75
CA GLY A 57 -10.51 -10.56 3.96
C GLY A 57 -9.01 -10.81 3.76
N LEU A 58 -8.61 -11.31 2.58
CA LEU A 58 -7.20 -11.48 2.22
C LEU A 58 -6.49 -10.14 2.02
N ALA A 59 -7.09 -9.20 1.30
CA ALA A 59 -6.53 -7.86 1.13
C ALA A 59 -6.37 -7.13 2.48
N GLN A 60 -7.35 -7.24 3.37
CA GLN A 60 -7.30 -6.67 4.73
C GLN A 60 -6.27 -7.34 5.65
N ARG A 61 -5.84 -8.57 5.37
CA ARG A 61 -4.73 -9.22 6.09
C ARG A 61 -3.35 -8.80 5.57
N ALA A 62 -3.28 -8.37 4.31
CA ALA A 62 -2.06 -7.86 3.69
C ALA A 62 -1.77 -6.40 4.10
N LEU A 63 -2.79 -5.65 4.51
CA LEU A 63 -2.64 -4.32 5.09
C LEU A 63 -2.01 -4.39 6.49
N PRO A 64 -1.08 -3.48 6.81
CA PRO A 64 -0.65 -3.28 8.20
C PRO A 64 -1.87 -2.94 9.03
N ARG A 65 -2.21 -3.79 10.00
CA ARG A 65 -3.20 -3.41 11.01
C ARG A 65 -2.48 -2.42 11.90
N GLY A 66 -2.82 -1.14 11.77
CA GLY A 66 -2.29 -0.07 12.62
C GLY A 66 -2.20 -0.56 14.06
N ARG A 67 -1.02 -0.39 14.66
CA ARG A 67 -0.75 -0.87 16.02
C ARG A 67 -1.88 -0.40 16.95
N ALA A 68 -2.43 -1.34 17.71
CA ALA A 68 -3.03 -1.05 19.00
C ALA A 68 -1.94 -0.70 20.01
#